data_AF-Q67AH0-F1
#
_entry.id   AF-Q67AH0-F1
#
_cell.length_a   1.000
_cell.length_b   1.000
_cell.length_c   1.000
_cell.angle_alpha   90.00
_cell.angle_beta   90.00
_cell.angle_gamma   90.00
#
_symmetry.space_group_name_H-M   'P 1'
#
loop_
_entity.id
_entity.type
_entity.pdbx_description
1 polymer ?
#
loop_
_entity_poly.entity_id
_entity_poly.type
_entity_poly.pdbx_seq_one_letter_code
_entity_poly.pdbx_strand_id
1 'polypeptide(L)'
;DHVASCGVNLYQFYGPSGQFTHEFDGDEQFYVDLEKKETAWRWPEFSKFGGFDPQGALRNMAVAKHNLNIMIKRYNSTAATNEVPEVTVFSKSPVTLGQPNTLICLVDNIFPPVVNITWLSNGHAVTEGVSETSFLSKSDHSFFKISYLTFLPSADEIYDCKVEHWGLDQPLLKHWEPEIPAPMSELTETVVCALGLSVGLVGIVVGTVFIIQGLRSVGASRHQGPL
;
A
#
# COMPACT_ATOMS: atom_id res chain seq x y z
N ASP A 1 15.45 -21.10 6.78
CA ASP A 1 14.94 -19.76 7.16
C ASP A 1 14.83 -18.81 5.98
N HIS A 2 15.75 -18.85 4.99
CA HIS A 2 15.73 -17.93 3.84
C HIS A 2 15.49 -18.64 2.50
N VAL A 3 14.95 -17.92 1.52
CA VAL A 3 14.68 -18.39 0.15
C VAL A 3 15.24 -17.38 -0.85
N ALA A 4 16.02 -17.88 -1.81
CA ALA A 4 16.52 -17.07 -2.93
C ALA A 4 16.06 -17.67 -4.25
N SER A 5 15.46 -16.84 -5.11
CA SER A 5 15.13 -17.19 -6.49
C SER A 5 16.20 -16.58 -7.40
N CYS A 6 17.19 -17.39 -7.73
CA CYS A 6 18.38 -16.95 -8.44
C CYS A 6 18.23 -17.04 -9.96
N GLY A 7 17.75 -15.96 -10.58
CA GLY A 7 17.57 -15.89 -12.03
C GLY A 7 16.25 -16.47 -12.49
N VAL A 8 15.16 -15.83 -12.07
CA VAL A 8 13.81 -16.08 -12.58
C VAL A 8 13.73 -15.56 -14.01
N ASN A 9 13.29 -16.41 -14.95
CA ASN A 9 13.22 -16.06 -16.37
C ASN A 9 11.76 -16.15 -16.82
N LEU A 10 11.24 -15.05 -17.35
CA LEU A 10 9.92 -14.98 -17.96
C LEU A 10 10.09 -14.60 -19.41
N TYR A 11 9.45 -15.30 -20.33
CA TYR A 11 9.43 -14.92 -21.75
C TYR A 11 8.02 -15.02 -22.31
N GLN A 12 7.64 -14.03 -23.12
CA GLN A 12 6.34 -13.95 -23.76
C GLN A 12 6.49 -13.24 -25.12
N PHE A 13 5.53 -13.47 -26.01
CA PHE A 13 5.50 -12.85 -27.35
C PHE A 13 4.61 -11.61 -27.44
N TYR A 14 4.01 -11.21 -26.32
CA TYR A 14 3.12 -10.06 -26.23
C TYR A 14 3.74 -9.02 -25.27
N GLY A 15 3.61 -7.73 -25.58
CA GLY A 15 4.19 -6.66 -24.74
C GLY A 15 5.73 -6.67 -24.71
N PRO A 16 6.38 -6.22 -23.62
CA PRO A 16 7.84 -6.29 -23.47
C PRO A 16 8.30 -7.77 -23.48
N SER A 17 9.26 -8.07 -24.35
CA SER A 17 9.67 -9.44 -24.64
C SER A 17 10.63 -10.00 -23.58
N GLY A 18 10.05 -10.44 -22.47
CA GLY A 18 10.71 -11.18 -21.40
C GLY A 18 11.31 -10.34 -20.28
N GLN A 19 11.66 -11.02 -19.19
CA GLN A 19 12.14 -10.45 -17.94
C GLN A 19 13.11 -11.42 -17.27
N PHE A 20 14.13 -10.88 -16.61
CA PHE A 20 15.03 -11.62 -15.73
C PHE A 20 15.13 -10.91 -14.38
N THR A 21 14.88 -11.63 -13.28
CA THR A 21 14.97 -11.10 -11.91
C THR A 21 15.76 -12.01 -10.98
N HIS A 22 16.28 -11.41 -9.91
CA HIS A 22 16.81 -12.11 -8.74
C HIS A 22 16.04 -11.65 -7.51
N GLU A 23 15.54 -12.60 -6.72
CA GLU A 23 14.68 -12.33 -5.57
C GLU A 23 15.22 -13.01 -4.32
N PHE A 24 15.03 -12.38 -3.16
CA PHE A 24 15.44 -12.92 -1.86
C PHE A 24 14.38 -12.62 -0.82
N ASP A 25 13.89 -13.67 -0.14
CA ASP A 25 12.79 -13.62 0.82
C ASP A 25 11.53 -12.89 0.31
N GLY A 26 11.30 -12.91 -1.00
CA GLY A 26 10.17 -12.29 -1.69
C GLY A 26 10.44 -10.87 -2.22
N ASP A 27 11.59 -10.27 -1.89
CA ASP A 27 11.98 -8.96 -2.39
C ASP A 27 12.85 -9.05 -3.66
N GLU A 28 12.57 -8.17 -4.62
CA GLU A 28 13.44 -7.98 -5.79
C GLU A 28 14.80 -7.42 -5.36
N GLN A 29 15.89 -8.12 -5.67
CA GLN A 29 17.23 -7.57 -5.52
C GLN A 29 17.62 -6.74 -6.74
N PHE A 30 17.43 -7.30 -7.93
CA PHE A 30 17.72 -6.65 -9.21
C PHE A 30 16.95 -7.32 -10.35
N TYR A 31 16.84 -6.58 -11.45
CA TYR A 31 16.46 -7.12 -12.76
C TYR A 31 17.56 -6.81 -13.79
N VAL A 32 17.52 -7.49 -14.93
CA VAL A 32 18.36 -7.11 -16.09
C VAL A 32 17.51 -6.37 -17.10
N ASP A 33 17.88 -5.11 -17.38
CA ASP A 33 17.34 -4.35 -18.49
C ASP A 33 17.89 -5.00 -19.78
N LEU A 34 17.04 -5.77 -20.47
CA LEU A 34 17.44 -6.57 -21.63
C LEU A 34 17.80 -5.69 -22.84
N GLU A 35 17.27 -4.47 -22.91
CA GLU A 35 17.55 -3.53 -23.99
C GLU A 35 18.88 -2.82 -23.76
N LYS A 36 19.08 -2.27 -22.56
CA LYS A 36 20.32 -1.60 -22.17
C LYS A 36 21.45 -2.59 -21.88
N LYS A 37 21.12 -3.86 -21.62
CA LYS A 37 22.04 -4.95 -21.24
C LYS A 37 22.79 -4.61 -19.96
N GLU A 38 22.04 -4.16 -18.96
CA GLU A 38 22.57 -3.69 -17.68
C GLU A 38 21.81 -4.32 -16.51
N THR A 39 22.52 -4.53 -15.41
CA THR A 39 21.92 -4.97 -14.15
C THR A 39 21.38 -3.76 -13.39
N ALA A 40 20.07 -3.69 -13.22
CA ALA A 40 19.38 -2.64 -12.49
C ALA A 40 19.03 -3.14 -11.08
N TRP A 41 19.73 -2.60 -10.08
CA TRP A 41 19.52 -2.97 -8.68
C TRP A 41 18.32 -2.22 -8.10
N ARG A 42 17.45 -2.94 -7.38
CA ARG A 42 16.30 -2.35 -6.69
C ARG A 42 16.72 -1.30 -5.67
N TRP A 43 17.82 -1.59 -4.97
CA TRP A 43 18.50 -0.72 -4.04
C TRP A 43 19.93 -0.46 -4.56
N PRO A 44 20.26 0.78 -4.96
CA PRO A 44 21.56 1.10 -5.55
C PRO A 44 22.74 0.72 -4.65
N GLU A 45 22.57 0.70 -3.33
CA GLU A 45 23.60 0.31 -2.37
C GLU A 45 24.04 -1.15 -2.55
N PHE A 46 23.15 -2.03 -3.01
CA PHE A 46 23.47 -3.44 -3.21
C PHE A 46 24.50 -3.67 -4.32
N SER A 47 24.56 -2.78 -5.30
CA SER A 47 25.60 -2.79 -6.34
C SER A 47 27.03 -2.62 -5.81
N LYS A 48 27.20 -2.16 -4.56
CA LYS A 48 28.50 -2.01 -3.90
C LYS A 48 29.01 -3.31 -3.28
N PHE A 49 28.11 -4.24 -2.95
CA PHE A 49 28.45 -5.49 -2.26
C PHE A 49 28.59 -6.68 -3.22
N GLY A 50 28.17 -6.52 -4.47
CA GLY A 50 28.26 -7.54 -5.50
C GLY A 50 27.92 -7.01 -6.88
N GLY A 51 28.23 -7.79 -7.90
CA GLY A 51 27.91 -7.49 -9.29
C GLY A 51 27.24 -8.70 -9.94
N PHE A 52 26.46 -8.44 -11.00
CA PHE A 52 25.90 -9.48 -11.84
C PHE A 52 26.21 -9.15 -13.30
N ASP A 53 26.79 -10.09 -14.04
CA ASP A 53 27.03 -9.96 -15.47
C ASP A 53 25.72 -10.22 -16.24
N PRO A 54 25.14 -9.19 -16.89
CA PRO A 54 23.86 -9.32 -17.60
C PRO A 54 23.94 -10.31 -18.78
N GLN A 55 25.13 -10.66 -19.27
CA GLN A 55 25.27 -11.64 -20.35
C GLN A 55 24.69 -13.02 -20.00
N GLY A 56 24.72 -13.41 -18.73
CA GLY A 56 24.07 -14.64 -18.25
C GLY A 56 22.57 -14.62 -18.48
N ALA A 57 21.91 -13.53 -18.08
CA ALA A 57 20.48 -13.32 -18.30
C ALA A 57 20.13 -13.31 -19.79
N LEU A 58 20.90 -12.60 -20.62
CA LEU A 58 20.68 -12.55 -22.07
C LEU A 58 20.74 -13.93 -22.73
N ARG A 59 21.68 -14.80 -22.31
CA ARG A 59 21.75 -16.19 -22.77
C ARG A 59 20.53 -16.98 -22.34
N ASN A 60 20.10 -16.85 -21.08
CA ASN A 60 18.90 -17.51 -20.59
C ASN A 60 17.66 -17.06 -21.37
N MET A 61 17.54 -15.77 -21.70
CA MET A 61 16.40 -15.28 -22.47
C MET A 61 16.34 -15.84 -23.89
N ALA A 62 17.50 -16.03 -24.54
CA ALA A 62 17.55 -16.70 -25.84
C ALA A 62 17.07 -18.15 -25.75
N VAL A 63 17.45 -18.88 -24.69
CA VAL A 63 16.99 -20.24 -24.43
C VAL A 63 15.50 -20.27 -24.11
N ALA A 64 15.00 -19.36 -23.27
CA ALA A 64 13.59 -19.24 -22.92
C ALA A 64 12.73 -18.98 -24.15
N LYS A 65 13.16 -18.07 -25.04
CA LYS A 65 12.51 -17.82 -26.33
C LYS A 65 12.44 -19.08 -27.20
N HIS A 66 13.53 -19.83 -27.30
CA HIS A 66 13.57 -21.07 -28.06
C HIS A 66 12.60 -22.12 -27.49
N ASN A 67 12.64 -22.32 -26.17
CA ASN A 67 11.77 -23.27 -25.48
C ASN A 67 10.30 -22.89 -25.60
N LEU A 68 9.96 -21.60 -25.49
CA LEU A 68 8.58 -21.14 -25.65
C LEU A 68 8.04 -21.45 -27.06
N ASN A 69 8.84 -21.23 -28.10
CA ASN A 69 8.45 -21.60 -29.47
C ASN A 69 8.15 -23.11 -29.62
N ILE A 70 8.93 -23.97 -28.97
CA ILE A 70 8.69 -25.42 -28.96
C ILE A 70 7.39 -25.74 -28.22
N MET A 71 7.18 -25.13 -27.05
CA MET A 71 6.00 -25.37 -26.22
C MET A 71 4.72 -24.92 -26.91
N ILE A 72 4.70 -23.74 -27.55
CA ILE A 72 3.56 -23.26 -28.33
C ILE A 72 3.16 -24.29 -29.40
N LYS A 73 4.12 -24.82 -30.16
CA LYS A 73 3.85 -25.86 -31.17
C LYS A 73 3.33 -27.16 -30.54
N ARG A 74 3.93 -27.60 -29.43
CA ARG A 74 3.54 -28.83 -28.71
C ARG A 74 2.10 -28.75 -28.18
N TYR A 75 1.67 -27.58 -27.72
CA TYR A 75 0.33 -27.35 -27.20
C TYR A 75 -0.64 -26.76 -28.25
N ASN A 76 -0.35 -26.96 -29.55
CA ASN A 76 -1.22 -26.51 -30.66
C ASN A 76 -1.64 -25.04 -30.57
N SER A 77 -0.73 -24.17 -30.14
CA SER A 77 -0.97 -22.73 -29.98
C SER A 77 -2.12 -22.38 -29.03
N THR A 78 -2.38 -23.21 -28.01
CA THR A 78 -3.33 -22.90 -26.94
C THR A 78 -2.90 -21.61 -26.23
N ALA A 79 -3.79 -20.62 -26.17
CA ALA A 79 -3.53 -19.36 -25.50
C ALA A 79 -3.58 -19.48 -23.98
N ALA A 80 -2.86 -18.61 -23.28
CA ALA A 80 -2.99 -18.45 -21.85
C ALA A 80 -4.39 -17.89 -21.51
N THR A 81 -4.98 -18.39 -20.43
CA THR A 81 -6.20 -17.82 -19.86
C THR A 81 -5.85 -16.53 -19.13
N ASN A 82 -6.60 -15.45 -19.34
CA ASN A 82 -6.40 -14.22 -18.60
C ASN A 82 -7.06 -14.33 -17.22
N GLU A 83 -6.34 -13.90 -16.20
CA GLU A 83 -6.84 -13.71 -14.84
C GLU A 83 -7.19 -12.24 -14.59
N VAL A 84 -8.12 -12.01 -13.66
CA VAL A 84 -8.53 -10.67 -13.25
C VAL A 84 -7.62 -10.20 -12.10
N PRO A 85 -6.86 -9.11 -12.27
CA PRO A 85 -5.97 -8.63 -11.21
C PRO A 85 -6.76 -7.99 -10.06
N GLU A 86 -6.21 -8.10 -8.86
CA GLU A 86 -6.71 -7.47 -7.64
C GLU A 86 -5.85 -6.26 -7.30
N VAL A 87 -6.47 -5.14 -6.92
CA VAL A 87 -5.75 -3.87 -6.69
C VAL A 87 -6.02 -3.32 -5.31
N THR A 88 -4.93 -3.08 -4.57
CA THR A 88 -4.95 -2.44 -3.25
C THR A 88 -4.06 -1.21 -3.25
N VAL A 89 -4.57 -0.09 -2.72
CA VAL A 89 -3.82 1.17 -2.58
C VAL A 89 -3.76 1.56 -1.11
N PHE A 90 -2.57 1.92 -0.64
CA PHE A 90 -2.33 2.33 0.74
C PHE A 90 -1.09 3.23 0.83
N SER A 91 -0.98 4.01 1.92
CA SER A 91 0.20 4.81 2.19
C SER A 91 1.26 3.99 2.93
N LYS A 92 2.55 4.26 2.65
CA LYS A 92 3.69 3.62 3.30
C LYS A 92 3.71 3.86 4.82
N SER A 93 3.33 5.07 5.23
CA SER A 93 3.29 5.51 6.63
C SER A 93 1.96 6.23 6.90
N PRO A 94 1.55 6.38 8.18
CA PRO A 94 0.41 7.24 8.55
C PRO A 94 0.53 8.62 7.92
N VAL A 95 -0.57 9.14 7.38
CA VAL A 95 -0.57 10.39 6.64
C VAL A 95 -0.49 11.58 7.59
N THR A 96 0.45 12.48 7.33
CA THR A 96 0.51 13.81 7.97
C THR A 96 0.59 14.85 6.86
N LEU A 97 -0.32 15.83 6.86
CA LEU A 97 -0.36 16.88 5.83
C LEU A 97 0.98 17.63 5.77
N GLY A 98 1.47 17.87 4.56
CA GLY A 98 2.73 18.57 4.33
C GLY A 98 4.00 17.77 4.71
N GLN A 99 3.90 16.50 5.10
CA GLN A 99 5.07 15.62 5.29
C GLN A 99 5.18 14.61 4.13
N PRO A 100 6.35 14.47 3.48
CA PRO A 100 6.52 13.54 2.37
C PRO A 100 6.12 12.11 2.72
N ASN A 101 5.40 11.45 1.82
CA ASN A 101 4.97 10.07 1.97
C ASN A 101 5.02 9.34 0.61
N THR A 102 4.64 8.07 0.58
CA THR A 102 4.60 7.25 -0.63
C THR A 102 3.30 6.47 -0.67
N LEU A 103 2.53 6.62 -1.75
CA LEU A 103 1.43 5.71 -2.06
C LEU A 103 1.98 4.45 -2.71
N ILE A 104 1.38 3.32 -2.34
CA ILE A 104 1.74 1.99 -2.82
C ILE A 104 0.49 1.42 -3.48
N CYS A 105 0.60 1.06 -4.75
CA CYS A 105 -0.40 0.30 -5.48
C CYS A 105 0.12 -1.12 -5.68
N LEU A 106 -0.44 -2.06 -4.91
CA LEU A 106 -0.20 -3.49 -5.06
C LEU A 106 -1.22 -4.04 -6.06
N VAL A 107 -0.72 -4.55 -7.18
CA VAL A 107 -1.52 -5.26 -8.19
C VAL A 107 -1.16 -6.74 -8.10
N ASP A 108 -2.10 -7.55 -7.62
CA ASP A 108 -1.95 -9.00 -7.45
C ASP A 108 -2.80 -9.78 -8.47
N ASN A 109 -2.64 -11.09 -8.51
CA ASN A 109 -3.34 -12.02 -9.40
C ASN A 109 -3.19 -11.67 -10.89
N ILE A 110 -2.00 -11.22 -11.28
CA ILE A 110 -1.68 -10.85 -12.65
C ILE A 110 -1.33 -12.11 -13.43
N PHE A 111 -2.14 -12.47 -14.43
CA PHE A 111 -1.74 -13.45 -15.44
C PHE A 111 -2.51 -13.21 -16.75
N PRO A 112 -1.84 -13.14 -17.92
CA PRO A 112 -0.38 -13.15 -18.10
C PRO A 112 0.29 -11.88 -17.52
N PRO A 113 1.62 -11.88 -17.34
CA PRO A 113 2.39 -10.76 -16.78
C PRO A 113 2.54 -9.60 -17.78
N VAL A 114 1.41 -8.95 -18.07
CA VAL A 114 1.29 -7.73 -18.86
C VAL A 114 0.26 -6.85 -18.17
N VAL A 115 0.70 -5.71 -17.64
CA VAL A 115 -0.18 -4.73 -16.97
C VAL A 115 0.31 -3.33 -17.26
N ASN A 116 -0.61 -2.38 -17.42
CA ASN A 116 -0.29 -0.96 -17.40
C ASN A 116 -0.82 -0.35 -16.10
N ILE A 117 0.07 0.27 -15.33
CA ILE A 117 -0.26 0.93 -14.06
C ILE A 117 -0.02 2.43 -14.26
N THR A 118 -0.99 3.26 -13.93
CA THR A 118 -0.90 4.71 -14.07
C THR A 118 -1.43 5.37 -12.81
N TRP A 119 -0.66 6.29 -12.25
CA TRP A 119 -1.13 7.13 -11.15
C TRP A 119 -1.86 8.34 -11.71
N LEU A 120 -3.02 8.64 -11.12
CA LEU A 120 -3.77 9.86 -11.37
C LEU A 120 -3.79 10.71 -10.10
N SER A 121 -3.56 12.01 -10.20
CA SER A 121 -3.88 13.01 -9.18
C SER A 121 -5.01 13.88 -9.73
N ASN A 122 -6.14 13.96 -8.99
CA ASN A 122 -7.33 14.69 -9.41
C ASN A 122 -7.75 14.39 -10.87
N GLY A 123 -7.68 13.10 -11.25
CA GLY A 123 -7.99 12.60 -12.60
C GLY A 123 -6.92 12.82 -13.68
N HIS A 124 -5.80 13.48 -13.37
CA HIS A 124 -4.71 13.74 -14.32
C HIS A 124 -3.53 12.81 -14.09
N ALA A 125 -2.94 12.28 -15.16
CA ALA A 125 -1.80 11.36 -15.05
C ALA A 125 -0.56 12.03 -14.45
N VAL A 126 0.08 11.35 -13.50
CA VAL A 126 1.34 11.77 -12.85
C VAL A 126 2.41 10.71 -13.09
N THR A 127 3.59 11.16 -13.47
CA THR A 127 4.78 10.30 -13.69
C THR A 127 5.96 10.68 -12.82
N GLU A 128 5.98 11.91 -12.28
CA GLU A 128 7.01 12.34 -11.35
C GLU A 128 6.89 11.58 -10.03
N GLY A 129 8.00 11.08 -9.51
CA GLY A 129 8.02 10.29 -8.28
C GLY A 129 7.44 8.87 -8.42
N VAL A 130 7.10 8.44 -9.64
CA VAL A 130 6.60 7.09 -9.91
C VAL A 130 7.77 6.11 -10.07
N SER A 131 7.66 4.95 -9.44
CA SER A 131 8.57 3.82 -9.65
C SER A 131 7.81 2.50 -9.52
N GLU A 132 8.33 1.43 -10.11
CA GLU A 132 7.65 0.13 -10.15
C GLU A 132 8.64 -1.02 -9.97
N THR A 133 8.17 -2.16 -9.46
CA THR A 133 8.93 -3.42 -9.48
C THR A 133 8.83 -4.11 -10.84
N SER A 134 9.64 -5.13 -11.06
CA SER A 134 9.35 -6.14 -12.09
C SER A 134 8.11 -6.97 -11.69
N PHE A 135 7.68 -7.90 -12.56
CA PHE A 135 6.69 -8.91 -12.18
C PHE A 135 7.32 -9.92 -11.22
N LEU A 136 6.76 -10.05 -10.03
CA LEU A 136 7.23 -10.98 -9.01
C LEU A 136 6.34 -12.21 -8.99
N SER A 137 6.96 -13.40 -8.95
CA SER A 137 6.24 -14.67 -9.08
C SER A 137 5.64 -15.15 -7.76
N LYS A 138 4.42 -15.70 -7.82
CA LYS A 138 3.78 -16.37 -6.69
C LYS A 138 3.86 -17.89 -6.82
N SER A 139 3.60 -18.58 -5.72
CA SER A 139 3.61 -20.05 -5.66
C SER A 139 2.53 -20.70 -6.53
N ASP A 140 1.45 -19.98 -6.86
CA ASP A 140 0.36 -20.41 -7.73
C ASP A 140 0.59 -20.10 -9.22
N HIS A 141 1.79 -19.62 -9.58
CA HIS A 141 2.20 -19.19 -10.92
C HIS A 141 1.55 -17.91 -11.44
N SER A 142 0.74 -17.22 -10.62
CA SER A 142 0.35 -15.83 -10.89
C SER A 142 1.52 -14.88 -10.56
N PHE A 143 1.36 -13.62 -10.95
CA PHE A 143 2.33 -12.57 -10.67
C PHE A 143 1.69 -11.46 -9.84
N PHE A 144 2.52 -10.73 -9.10
CA PHE A 144 2.16 -9.43 -8.57
C PHE A 144 3.18 -8.38 -8.99
N LYS A 145 2.78 -7.12 -8.95
CA LYS A 145 3.63 -5.97 -9.25
C LYS A 145 3.24 -4.81 -8.34
N ILE A 146 4.24 -4.05 -7.90
CA ILE A 146 4.04 -2.90 -7.01
C ILE A 146 4.45 -1.63 -7.75
N SER A 147 3.55 -0.65 -7.78
CA SER A 147 3.85 0.71 -8.20
C SER A 147 3.86 1.65 -6.99
N TYR A 148 4.76 2.61 -7.00
CA TYR A 148 4.96 3.58 -5.94
C TYR A 148 4.81 4.98 -6.50
N LEU A 149 4.20 5.89 -5.73
CA LEU A 149 4.16 7.32 -6.02
C LEU A 149 4.61 8.09 -4.78
N THR A 150 5.74 8.80 -4.87
CA THR A 150 6.12 9.77 -3.83
C THR A 150 5.26 11.02 -3.96
N PHE A 151 4.67 11.48 -2.86
CA PHE A 151 3.77 12.62 -2.87
C PHE A 151 3.88 13.44 -1.57
N LEU A 152 3.34 14.66 -1.62
CA LEU A 152 3.16 15.53 -0.46
C LEU A 152 1.66 15.57 -0.13
N PRO A 153 1.20 14.92 0.96
CA PRO A 153 -0.22 14.83 1.26
C PRO A 153 -0.87 16.21 1.43
N SER A 154 -1.99 16.40 0.73
CA SER A 154 -2.85 17.58 0.77
C SER A 154 -4.28 17.15 1.06
N ALA A 155 -5.05 18.00 1.74
CA ALA A 155 -6.42 17.68 2.15
C ALA A 155 -7.40 17.59 0.97
N ASP A 156 -7.12 18.33 -0.10
CA ASP A 156 -8.02 18.47 -1.25
C ASP A 156 -7.57 17.59 -2.44
N GLU A 157 -6.52 16.80 -2.27
CA GLU A 157 -5.93 16.02 -3.35
C GLU A 157 -6.30 14.55 -3.23
N ILE A 158 -6.90 14.03 -4.30
CA ILE A 158 -7.26 12.64 -4.44
C ILE A 158 -6.35 11.94 -5.44
N TYR A 159 -6.13 10.65 -5.22
CA TYR A 159 -5.26 9.84 -6.04
C TYR A 159 -5.99 8.58 -6.50
N ASP A 160 -5.71 8.14 -7.72
CA ASP A 160 -6.19 6.85 -8.22
C ASP A 160 -5.03 6.04 -8.79
N CYS A 161 -4.97 4.76 -8.43
CA CYS A 161 -4.18 3.79 -9.17
C CYS A 161 -5.06 3.20 -10.28
N LYS A 162 -4.78 3.58 -11.53
CA LYS A 162 -5.42 3.03 -12.72
C LYS A 162 -4.65 1.80 -13.20
N VAL A 163 -5.34 0.68 -13.35
CA VAL A 163 -4.78 -0.61 -13.79
C VAL A 163 -5.50 -1.10 -15.04
N GLU A 164 -4.74 -1.41 -16.08
CA GLU A 164 -5.23 -1.99 -17.33
C GLU A 164 -4.58 -3.36 -17.55
N HIS A 165 -5.41 -4.37 -17.79
CA HIS A 165 -5.01 -5.77 -17.98
C HIS A 165 -6.04 -6.48 -18.87
N TRP A 166 -5.65 -7.53 -19.61
CA TRP A 166 -6.53 -8.22 -20.56
C TRP A 166 -7.65 -9.06 -19.93
N GLY A 167 -7.56 -9.34 -18.63
CA GLY A 167 -8.64 -9.94 -17.85
C GLY A 167 -9.72 -8.94 -17.44
N LEU A 168 -9.48 -7.64 -17.61
CA LEU A 168 -10.44 -6.59 -17.26
C LEU A 168 -11.20 -6.11 -18.51
N ASP A 169 -12.52 -6.04 -18.43
CA ASP A 169 -13.37 -5.44 -19.48
C ASP A 169 -13.15 -3.92 -19.61
N GLN A 170 -12.79 -3.26 -18.49
CA GLN A 170 -12.50 -1.83 -18.40
C GLN A 170 -11.37 -1.59 -17.42
N PRO A 171 -10.61 -0.48 -17.56
CA PRO A 171 -9.57 -0.13 -16.59
C PRO A 171 -10.12 -0.08 -15.16
N LEU A 172 -9.42 -0.71 -14.23
CA LEU A 172 -9.77 -0.65 -12.82
C LEU A 172 -9.15 0.60 -12.19
N LEU A 173 -9.98 1.42 -11.55
CA LEU A 173 -9.52 2.59 -10.78
C LEU A 173 -9.64 2.28 -9.30
N LYS A 174 -8.50 2.25 -8.60
CA LYS A 174 -8.47 2.12 -7.15
C LYS A 174 -8.20 3.48 -6.53
N HIS A 175 -9.27 4.06 -5.99
CA HIS A 175 -9.26 5.37 -5.36
C HIS A 175 -8.55 5.37 -4.02
N TRP A 176 -7.89 6.48 -3.71
CA TRP A 176 -7.28 6.77 -2.42
C TRP A 176 -7.40 8.27 -2.12
N GLU A 177 -7.80 8.57 -0.90
CA GLU A 177 -7.81 9.91 -0.33
C GLU A 177 -7.24 9.85 1.09
N PRO A 178 -6.61 10.94 1.56
CA PRO A 178 -6.09 10.96 2.92
C PRO A 178 -7.24 10.94 3.93
N GLU A 179 -7.23 9.95 4.83
CA GLU A 179 -8.11 9.94 6.00
C GLU A 179 -7.67 11.01 7.00
N ILE A 180 -8.16 12.23 6.82
CA ILE A 180 -7.88 13.34 7.73
C ILE A 180 -8.85 13.21 8.91
N PRO A 181 -8.36 13.11 10.16
CA PRO A 181 -9.22 13.23 11.32
C PRO A 181 -9.97 14.56 11.20
N ALA A 182 -11.30 14.50 11.15
CA ALA A 182 -12.11 15.71 11.09
C ALA A 182 -11.65 16.64 12.21
N PRO A 183 -11.31 17.92 11.93
CA PRO A 183 -11.11 18.87 13.01
C PRO A 183 -12.36 18.80 13.88
N MET A 184 -12.18 18.60 15.19
CA MET A 184 -13.31 18.60 16.11
C MET A 184 -14.15 19.83 15.80
N SER A 185 -15.39 19.62 15.36
CA SER A 185 -16.29 20.74 15.09
C SER A 185 -16.42 21.56 16.37
N GLU A 186 -16.42 22.90 16.29
CA GLU A 186 -16.66 23.76 17.46
C GLU A 186 -17.94 23.35 18.22
N LEU A 187 -18.91 22.75 17.52
CA LEU A 187 -20.12 22.18 18.11
C LEU A 187 -19.82 21.03 19.08
N THR A 188 -18.85 20.17 18.77
CA THR A 188 -18.46 19.06 19.67
C THR A 188 -17.72 19.57 20.89
N GLU A 189 -16.86 20.58 20.75
CA GLU A 189 -16.14 21.17 21.87
C GLU A 189 -17.08 21.94 22.80
N THR A 190 -18.01 22.72 22.24
CA THR A 190 -19.05 23.42 23.02
C THR A 190 -20.00 22.47 23.72
N VAL A 191 -20.40 21.37 23.08
CA VAL A 191 -21.24 20.33 23.70
C VAL A 191 -20.50 19.63 24.83
N VAL A 192 -19.23 19.24 24.64
CA VAL A 192 -18.41 18.61 25.70
C VAL A 192 -18.22 19.55 26.88
N CYS A 193 -17.91 20.83 26.64
CA CYS A 193 -17.80 21.84 27.69
C CYS A 193 -19.13 22.08 28.40
N ALA A 194 -20.26 22.20 27.69
CA ALA A 194 -21.58 22.40 28.28
C ALA A 194 -22.00 21.19 29.14
N LEU A 195 -21.76 19.97 28.66
CA LEU A 195 -21.99 18.75 29.42
C LEU A 195 -21.09 18.72 30.67
N GLY A 196 -19.80 19.02 30.53
CA GLY A 196 -18.87 19.10 31.66
C GLY A 196 -19.31 20.12 32.73
N LEU A 197 -19.75 21.32 32.32
CA LEU A 197 -20.27 22.36 33.21
C LEU A 197 -21.56 21.93 33.91
N SER A 198 -22.49 21.30 33.19
CA SER A 198 -23.76 20.83 33.76
C SER A 198 -23.53 19.75 34.82
N VAL A 199 -22.64 18.78 34.56
CA VAL A 199 -22.26 17.74 35.53
C VAL A 199 -21.54 18.36 36.74
N GLY A 200 -20.65 19.32 36.51
CA GLY A 200 -19.96 20.05 37.57
C GLY A 200 -20.92 20.81 38.50
N LEU A 201 -21.90 21.53 37.94
CA LEU A 201 -22.94 22.23 38.70
C LEU A 201 -23.79 21.28 39.53
N VAL A 202 -24.24 20.16 38.96
CA VAL A 202 -24.99 19.13 39.70
C VAL A 202 -24.16 18.57 40.84
N GLY A 203 -22.87 18.29 40.61
CA GLY A 203 -21.94 17.84 41.65
C GLY A 203 -21.82 18.82 42.82
N ILE A 204 -21.74 20.12 42.54
CA ILE A 204 -21.70 21.17 43.57
C ILE A 204 -23.00 21.22 44.37
N VAL A 205 -24.16 21.20 43.71
CA VAL A 205 -25.46 21.23 44.39
C VAL A 205 -25.63 20.01 45.29
N VAL A 206 -25.33 18.81 44.78
CA VAL A 206 -25.43 17.58 45.56
C VAL A 206 -24.44 17.59 46.73
N GLY A 207 -23.19 17.99 46.51
CA GLY A 207 -22.18 18.10 47.55
C GLY A 207 -22.57 19.08 48.67
N THR A 208 -23.11 20.25 48.32
CA THR A 208 -23.57 21.23 49.32
C THR A 208 -24.76 20.70 50.14
N VAL A 209 -25.69 19.96 49.53
CA VAL A 209 -26.80 19.30 50.24
C VAL A 209 -26.28 18.27 51.24
N PHE A 210 -25.33 17.42 50.83
CA PHE A 210 -24.70 16.45 51.74
C PHE A 210 -23.96 17.12 52.90
N ILE A 211 -23.24 18.22 52.64
CA ILE A 211 -22.57 19.00 53.71
C ILE A 211 -23.60 19.59 54.68
N ILE A 212 -24.69 20.19 54.19
CA ILE A 212 -25.74 20.76 55.04
C ILE A 212 -26.44 19.67 55.86
N GLN A 213 -26.75 18.52 55.27
CA GLN A 213 -27.33 17.37 55.99
C GLN A 213 -26.38 16.80 57.04
N GLY A 214 -25.07 16.72 56.73
CA GLY A 214 -24.04 16.35 57.70
C GLY A 214 -23.95 17.32 58.87
N LEU A 215 -23.92 18.63 58.59
CA LEU A 215 -23.88 19.68 59.63
C LEU A 215 -25.15 19.70 60.49
N ARG A 216 -26.34 19.47 59.90
CA ARG A 216 -27.60 19.33 60.65
C ARG A 216 -27.64 18.08 61.53
N SER A 217 -27.07 16.96 61.06
CA SER A 217 -26.99 15.72 61.84
C SER A 217 -26.02 15.83 63.02
N VAL A 218 -24.91 16.57 62.86
CA VAL A 218 -23.96 16.88 63.96
C VAL A 218 -24.56 17.90 64.96
N GLY A 219 -25.38 18.84 64.48
CA GLY A 219 -26.12 19.77 65.34
C GLY A 219 -27.17 19.06 66.22
N ALA A 220 -27.84 18.05 65.69
CA ALA A 220 -28.80 17.24 66.45
C ALA A 220 -28.12 16.33 67.48
N SER A 221 -26.90 15.83 67.23
CA SER A 221 -26.18 14.98 68.19
C SER A 221 -25.57 15.74 69.38
N ARG A 222 -25.42 17.07 69.28
CA ARG A 222 -24.88 17.91 70.38
C ARG A 222 -25.90 18.24 71.48
N HIS A 223 -27.16 17.86 71.32
CA HIS A 223 -28.22 18.10 72.32
C HIS A 223 -28.49 16.94 73.31
N GLN A 224 -27.74 15.84 73.23
CA GLN A 224 -27.77 14.81 74.28
C GLN A 224 -26.45 14.82 75.07
N GLY A 225 -26.34 15.75 76.02
CA GLY A 225 -25.41 15.63 77.14
C GLY A 225 -26.09 14.86 78.30
N PRO A 226 -25.36 14.03 79.07
CA PRO A 226 -25.92 13.35 80.23
C PRO A 226 -26.13 14.34 81.40
N LEU A 227 -27.26 14.14 82.09
CA LEU A 227 -27.54 14.65 83.44
C LEU A 227 -26.58 14.02 84.47
#